data_AF-A0A7C2LD89-F1
#
_entry.id   AF-A0A7C2LD89-F1
#
_cell.length_a   1.000
_cell.length_b   1.000
_cell.length_c   1.000
_cell.angle_alpha   90.00
_cell.angle_beta   90.00
_cell.angle_gamma   90.00
#
_symmetry.space_group_name_H-M   'P 1'
#
loop_
_entity.id
_entity.type
_entity.pdbx_description
1 polymer ?
#
loop_
_entity_poly.entity_id
_entity_poly.type
_entity_poly.pdbx_seq_one_letter_code
_entity_poly.pdbx_strand_id
1 'polypeptide(L)'
;MKAYVRFEGARGSREGAALVDTGYSLTLLDAAIAAEVGAKLTGRTIKLAAADGHEVAGELGIVKWPAAGGEELPGRTSRSSSSRLS
;
A
#
# COMPACT_ATOMS: atom_id res chain seq x y z
N MET A 1 0.50 -5.73 15.27
CA MET A 1 1.81 -6.25 14.81
C MET A 1 2.51 -5.17 13.98
N LYS A 2 3.84 -5.04 14.07
CA LYS A 2 4.61 -4.10 13.22
C LYS A 2 5.33 -4.89 12.12
N ALA A 3 5.37 -4.36 10.92
CA ALA A 3 6.08 -4.95 9.79
C ALA A 3 6.96 -3.89 9.10
N TYR A 4 8.11 -4.31 8.59
CA TYR A 4 8.90 -3.51 7.68
C TYR A 4 8.36 -3.68 6.26
N VAL A 5 8.11 -2.54 5.62
CA VAL A 5 7.41 -2.48 4.34
C VAL A 5 8.11 -1.50 3.42
N ARG A 6 7.96 -1.71 2.12
CA ARG A 6 8.42 -0.79 1.09
C ARG A 6 7.21 -0.37 0.26
N PHE A 7 7.07 0.91 -0.04
CA PHE A 7 6.04 1.42 -0.94
C PHE A 7 6.72 1.90 -2.21
N GLU A 8 6.10 1.70 -3.37
CA GLU A 8 6.60 2.22 -4.65
C GLU A 8 5.48 3.00 -5.36
N GLY A 9 5.82 4.21 -5.81
CA GLY A 9 4.96 5.05 -6.64
C GLY A 9 5.75 5.61 -7.83
N ALA A 10 5.15 6.60 -8.53
CA ALA A 10 5.72 7.14 -9.76
C ALA A 10 7.04 7.91 -9.56
N ARG A 11 7.33 8.39 -8.34
CA ARG A 11 8.55 9.16 -8.00
C ARG A 11 9.63 8.33 -7.32
N GLY A 12 9.36 7.06 -7.01
CA GLY A 12 10.34 6.18 -6.37
C GLY A 12 9.70 5.32 -5.29
N SER A 13 10.51 4.93 -4.30
CA SER A 13 10.06 4.06 -3.22
C SER A 13 10.52 4.55 -1.85
N ARG A 14 9.74 4.24 -0.81
CA ARG A 14 10.08 4.51 0.58
C ARG A 14 9.95 3.25 1.42
N GLU A 15 10.94 2.99 2.27
CA GLU A 15 10.89 1.94 3.27
C GLU A 15 10.50 2.50 4.64
N GLY A 16 9.82 1.69 5.45
CA GLY A 16 9.43 2.10 6.79
C GLY A 16 8.71 1.01 7.58
N ALA A 17 8.39 1.33 8.82
CA ALA A 17 7.55 0.49 9.66
C ALA A 17 6.07 0.83 9.42
N ALA A 18 5.25 -0.21 9.28
CA ALA A 18 3.79 -0.10 9.23
C ALA A 18 3.16 -0.95 10.34
N LEU A 19 1.95 -0.54 10.75
CA LEU A 19 1.09 -1.37 11.58
C LEU A 19 0.29 -2.31 10.68
N VAL A 20 0.35 -3.60 10.98
CA VAL A 20 -0.51 -4.61 10.35
C VAL A 20 -1.85 -4.59 11.07
N ASP A 21 -2.89 -4.24 10.34
CA ASP A 21 -4.27 -4.16 10.80
C ASP A 21 -5.16 -5.00 9.89
N THR A 22 -5.71 -6.09 10.43
CA THR A 22 -6.62 -6.99 9.70
C THR A 22 -8.08 -6.55 9.79
N GLY A 23 -8.40 -5.53 10.59
CA GLY A 23 -9.74 -4.98 10.74
C GLY A 23 -10.13 -3.97 9.65
N TYR A 24 -9.18 -3.59 8.78
CA TYR A 24 -9.40 -2.61 7.71
C TYR A 24 -9.11 -3.18 6.34
N SER A 25 -9.96 -2.86 5.36
CA SER A 25 -9.79 -3.27 3.96
C SER A 25 -8.82 -2.39 3.17
N LEU A 26 -8.32 -1.30 3.77
CA LEU A 26 -7.46 -0.32 3.14
C LEU A 26 -6.23 -0.05 4.02
N THR A 27 -5.11 0.25 3.38
CA THR A 27 -3.92 0.75 4.06
C THR A 27 -4.00 2.27 4.18
N LEU A 28 -3.83 2.78 5.39
CA LEU A 28 -3.65 4.22 5.60
C LEU A 28 -2.18 4.59 5.36
N LEU A 29 -1.94 5.52 4.44
CA LEU A 29 -0.62 6.07 4.16
C LEU A 29 -0.64 7.56 4.45
N ASP A 30 0.36 8.03 5.19
CA ASP A 30 0.53 9.46 5.48
C ASP A 30 0.66 10.25 4.16
N ALA A 31 -0.03 11.40 4.09
CA ALA A 31 -0.10 12.21 2.88
C ALA A 31 1.27 12.70 2.41
N ALA A 32 2.19 13.03 3.32
CA ALA A 32 3.55 13.42 2.98
C ALA A 32 4.30 12.25 2.34
N ILE A 33 4.09 11.02 2.82
CA ILE A 33 4.68 9.81 2.23
C ILE A 33 4.10 9.54 0.84
N ALA A 34 2.76 9.64 0.70
CA ALA A 34 2.08 9.46 -0.58
C ALA A 34 2.58 10.49 -1.62
N ALA A 35 2.81 11.73 -1.20
CA ALA A 35 3.40 12.78 -2.01
C ALA A 35 4.89 12.56 -2.27
N GLU A 36 5.65 11.97 -1.35
CA GLU A 36 7.05 11.66 -1.61
C GLU A 36 7.19 10.61 -2.71
N VAL A 37 6.47 9.47 -2.59
CA VAL A 37 6.58 8.35 -3.53
C VAL A 37 5.82 8.58 -4.84
N GLY A 38 4.96 9.59 -4.91
CA GLY A 38 4.13 9.85 -6.08
C GLY A 38 3.03 8.80 -6.27
N ALA A 39 2.22 8.60 -5.23
CA ALA A 39 1.03 7.76 -5.28
C ALA A 39 0.07 8.25 -6.39
N LYS A 40 -0.55 7.30 -7.11
CA LYS A 40 -1.57 7.63 -8.10
C LYS A 40 -2.89 7.89 -7.39
N LEU A 41 -3.23 9.16 -7.24
CA LEU A 41 -4.50 9.58 -6.66
C LEU A 41 -5.67 9.28 -7.62
N THR A 42 -6.83 8.95 -7.07
CA THR A 42 -8.02 8.57 -7.85
C THR A 42 -9.06 9.69 -7.97
N GLY A 43 -8.89 10.82 -7.26
CA GLY A 43 -9.90 11.87 -7.15
C GLY A 43 -11.08 11.52 -6.23
N ARG A 44 -11.08 10.33 -5.63
CA ARG A 44 -12.16 9.87 -4.74
C ARG A 44 -11.79 10.13 -3.29
N THR A 45 -12.58 10.95 -2.60
CA THR A 45 -12.49 11.12 -1.16
C THR A 45 -13.29 10.05 -0.43
N ILE A 46 -12.71 9.49 0.63
CA ILE A 46 -13.39 8.60 1.57
C ILE A 46 -13.30 9.17 2.98
N LYS A 47 -14.26 8.80 3.82
CA LYS A 47 -14.24 9.07 5.26
C LYS A 47 -13.88 7.79 5.99
N LEU A 48 -12.91 7.90 6.90
CA LEU A 48 -12.45 6.82 7.74
C LEU A 48 -12.84 7.15 9.17
N ALA A 49 -13.57 6.25 9.83
CA ALA A 49 -13.86 6.38 11.25
C ALA A 49 -12.68 5.80 12.05
N ALA A 50 -12.12 6.61 12.95
CA ALA A 50 -11.17 6.17 13.95
C ALA A 50 -11.89 5.37 15.06
N ALA A 51 -11.11 4.61 15.82
CA ALA A 51 -11.64 3.76 16.88
C ALA A 51 -12.36 4.54 18.00
N ASP A 52 -12.06 5.83 18.16
CA ASP A 52 -12.68 6.73 19.12
C ASP A 52 -13.91 7.48 18.56
N GLY A 53 -14.29 7.19 17.31
CA GLY A 53 -15.45 7.78 16.63
C GLY A 53 -15.16 9.05 15.82
N HIS A 54 -13.93 9.57 15.83
CA HIS A 54 -13.58 10.71 14.97
C HIS A 54 -13.53 10.29 13.49
N GLU A 55 -13.91 11.20 12.59
CA GLU A 55 -13.78 10.99 11.14
C GLU A 55 -12.55 11.68 10.59
N VAL A 56 -11.80 10.97 9.75
CA VAL A 56 -10.68 11.52 8.96
C VAL A 56 -11.03 11.37 7.48
N ALA A 57 -10.95 12.47 6.75
CA ALA A 57 -11.08 12.44 5.30
C ALA A 57 -9.72 12.11 4.66
N GLY A 58 -9.74 11.21 3.67
CA GLY A 58 -8.56 10.86 2.88
C GLY A 58 -8.91 10.71 1.42
N GLU A 59 -7.94 10.96 0.54
CA GLU A 59 -8.09 10.66 -0.88
C GLU A 59 -7.59 9.24 -1.16
N LEU A 60 -8.40 8.46 -1.88
CA LEU A 60 -8.02 7.10 -2.27
C LEU A 60 -6.91 7.18 -3.32
N GLY A 61 -5.78 6.52 -3.01
CA GLY A 61 -4.62 6.43 -3.89
C GLY A 61 -4.20 4.99 -4.15
N ILE A 62 -3.42 4.80 -5.20
CA ILE A 62 -2.83 3.52 -5.60
C ILE A 62 -1.32 3.65 -5.54
N VAL A 63 -0.69 2.72 -4.81
CA VAL A 63 0.76 2.51 -4.76
C VAL A 63 1.04 1.03 -5.00
N LYS A 64 2.22 0.72 -5.52
CA LYS A 64 2.72 -0.65 -5.55
C LYS A 64 3.26 -1.02 -4.18
N TRP A 65 2.93 -2.22 -3.76
CA TRP A 65 3.44 -2.82 -2.53
C TRP A 65 4.17 -4.13 -2.91
N PRO A 66 5.49 -4.23 -2.71
CA PRO A 66 6.19 -5.49 -2.72
C PRO A 66 5.82 -6.26 -1.46
N ALA A 67 5.51 -7.55 -1.59
CA ALA A 67 5.18 -8.43 -0.48
C ALA A 67 6.17 -8.19 0.68
N ALA A 68 5.65 -7.97 1.90
CA ALA A 68 6.48 -7.74 3.07
C ALA A 68 7.39 -8.98 3.24
N GLY A 69 8.71 -8.79 3.12
CA GLY A 69 9.73 -9.80 3.39
C GLY A 69 9.41 -11.22 2.91
N GLY A 70 9.56 -11.49 1.61
CA GLY A 70 9.75 -12.85 1.08
C GLY A 70 8.56 -13.81 1.11
N GLU A 71 7.48 -13.52 1.86
CA GLU A 71 6.27 -14.35 1.83
C GLU A 71 5.21 -13.70 0.93
N GLU A 72 4.96 -14.36 -0.20
CA GLU A 72 3.85 -14.03 -1.10
C GLU A 72 2.55 -14.13 -0.31
N LEU A 73 1.76 -13.05 -0.29
CA LEU A 73 0.43 -13.08 0.32
C LEU A 73 -0.39 -14.19 -0.37
N PRO A 74 -0.97 -15.14 0.37
CA PRO A 74 -1.69 -16.26 -0.22
C PRO A 74 -2.81 -15.75 -1.13
N GLY A 75 -2.72 -16.09 -2.42
CA GLY A 75 -3.70 -15.70 -3.45
C GLY A 75 -3.11 -14.96 -4.67
N ARG A 76 -1.87 -14.46 -4.59
CA ARG A 76 -1.20 -13.88 -5.76
C ARG A 76 -0.51 -14.99 -6.55
N THR A 77 -1.18 -15.59 -7.54
CA THR A 77 -0.50 -16.50 -8.46
C THR A 77 0.23 -15.68 -9.52
N SER A 78 1.54 -15.50 -9.35
CA SER A 78 2.37 -15.00 -10.45
C SER A 78 2.59 -16.13 -11.47
N ARG A 79 1.81 -16.14 -12.56
CA ARG A 79 2.19 -16.95 -13.74
C ARG A 79 3.44 -16.31 -14.35
N SER A 80 4.61 -16.87 -14.09
CA SER A 80 5.80 -16.56 -14.88
C SER A 80 5.73 -17.33 -16.19
N SER A 81 5.33 -16.64 -17.26
CA SER A 81 5.54 -17.13 -18.63
C SER A 81 7.01 -16.92 -18.98
N SER A 82 7.84 -17.95 -18.75
CA SER A 82 9.20 -17.98 -19.29
C SER A 82 9.12 -18.35 -20.77
N SER A 83 9.14 -17.35 -21.66
CA SER A 83 9.49 -17.59 -23.06
C SER A 83 11.01 -17.67 -23.16
N ARG A 84 11.57 -18.88 -23.14
CA ARG A 84 12.90 -19.12 -23.69
C ARG A 84 12.77 -19.06 -25.20
N LEU A 85 13.30 -17.99 -25.80
CA LEU A 85 13.69 -18.01 -27.20
C LEU A 85 15.14 -18.52 -27.22
N SER A 86 15.30 -19.74 -27.70
CA SER A 86 16.55 -20.29 -28.23
C SER A 86 16.35 -20.51 -29.72
#